data_AF-A0A3G8QXW0-F1
#
_entry.id   AF-A0A3G8QXW0-F1
#
_cell.length_a   1.000
_cell.length_b   1.000
_cell.length_c   1.000
_cell.angle_alpha   90.00
_cell.angle_beta   90.00
_cell.angle_gamma   90.00
#
_symmetry.space_group_name_H-M   'P 1'
#
loop_
_entity.id
_entity.type
_entity.pdbx_description
1 polymer ?
#
loop_
_entity_poly.entity_id
_entity_poly.type
_entity_poly.pdbx_seq_one_letter_code
_entity_poly.pdbx_strand_id
1 'polypeptide(L)' 'MANELEASGLGPAGMASIGSVALALYYYYVRGDEQKGQFVGLWPATILGFAAYLKLNQQEREE' A
#
# COMPACT_ATOMS: atom_id res chain seq x y z
N MET A 1 6.07 15.66 7.48
CA MET A 1 5.62 14.26 7.37
C MET A 1 4.79 14.00 6.10
N ALA A 2 3.52 14.42 5.99
CA ALA A 2 2.73 14.18 4.76
C ALA A 2 3.35 14.82 3.49
N ASN A 3 3.88 16.04 3.64
CA ASN A 3 4.50 16.81 2.55
C ASN A 3 5.89 16.28 2.10
N GLU A 4 6.63 15.58 2.96
CA GLU A 4 7.93 14.95 2.61
C GLU A 4 7.73 13.63 1.84
N LEU A 5 6.57 13.02 2.02
CA LEU A 5 6.22 11.77 1.36
C LEU A 5 5.71 11.98 -0.07
N GLU A 6 4.97 13.06 -0.28
CA GLU A 6 4.58 13.52 -1.60
C GLU A 6 5.81 13.92 -2.42
N ALA A 7 6.81 14.55 -1.79
CA ALA A 7 8.09 14.91 -2.40
C ALA A 7 8.99 13.70 -2.75
N SER A 8 8.81 12.55 -2.08
CA SER A 8 9.56 11.31 -2.37
C SER A 8 8.88 10.42 -3.41
N GLY A 9 7.74 10.86 -3.98
CA GLY A 9 6.95 10.06 -4.93
C GLY A 9 6.11 8.96 -4.26
N LEU A 10 6.16 8.85 -2.93
CA LEU A 10 5.33 7.96 -2.12
C LEU A 10 3.98 8.64 -1.85
N GLY A 11 3.11 8.62 -2.86
CA GLY A 11 1.72 9.06 -2.72
C GLY A 11 0.91 8.21 -1.71
N PRO A 12 -0.38 8.51 -1.52
CA PRO A 12 -1.25 7.84 -0.54
C PRO A 12 -1.24 6.30 -0.64
N ALA A 13 -1.16 5.77 -1.86
CA ALA A 13 -1.05 4.34 -2.11
C ALA A 13 0.27 3.73 -1.60
N GLY A 14 1.37 4.44 -1.76
CA GLY A 14 2.67 4.02 -1.23
C GLY A 14 2.65 3.90 0.29
N MET A 15 2.00 4.83 0.97
CA MET A 15 1.81 4.76 2.43
C MET A 15 0.93 3.63 2.89
N ALA A 16 -0.20 3.43 2.20
CA ALA A 16 -1.10 2.34 2.50
C ALA A 16 -0.39 0.97 2.34
N SER A 17 0.46 0.84 1.32
CA SER A 17 1.29 -0.35 1.12
C SER A 17 2.31 -0.57 2.22
N ILE A 18 3.05 0.46 2.63
CA ILE A 18 4.01 0.37 3.76
C ILE A 18 3.28 -0.01 5.05
N GLY A 19 2.14 0.64 5.32
CA GLY A 19 1.31 0.34 6.48
C GLY A 19 0.79 -1.10 6.49
N SER A 20 0.40 -1.63 5.32
CA SER A 20 0.00 -3.02 5.15
C SER A 20 1.14 -4.00 5.47
N VAL A 21 2.35 -3.75 4.97
CA VAL A 21 3.53 -4.58 5.31
C VAL A 21 3.83 -4.54 6.81
N ALA A 22 3.84 -3.34 7.41
CA ALA A 22 4.08 -3.20 8.84
C ALA A 22 3.02 -3.93 9.69
N LEU A 23 1.75 -3.84 9.28
CA LEU A 23 0.65 -4.52 9.95
C LEU A 23 0.71 -6.04 9.80
N ALA A 24 1.13 -6.54 8.64
CA ALA A 24 1.36 -7.97 8.41
C ALA A 24 2.42 -8.53 9.37
N LEU A 25 3.55 -7.82 9.53
CA LEU A 25 4.61 -8.18 10.46
C LEU A 25 4.12 -8.15 11.92
N TYR A 26 3.30 -7.16 12.29
CA TYR A 26 2.69 -7.11 13.62
C TYR A 26 1.80 -8.33 13.90
N TYR A 27 0.93 -8.69 12.96
CA TYR A 27 0.08 -9.87 13.11
C TYR A 27 0.88 -11.16 13.21
N TYR A 28 1.88 -11.32 12.34
CA TYR A 28 2.71 -12.53 12.28
C TYR A 28 3.59 -12.69 13.53
N TYR A 29 4.40 -11.67 13.87
CA TYR A 29 5.42 -11.78 14.92
C TYR A 29 4.94 -11.38 16.30
N VAL A 30 4.11 -10.33 16.42
CA VAL A 30 3.68 -9.81 17.73
C VAL A 30 2.42 -10.50 18.21
N ARG A 31 1.44 -10.68 17.31
CA ARG A 31 0.16 -11.31 17.65
C ARG A 31 0.16 -12.83 17.53
N GLY A 32 1.17 -13.42 16.86
CA GLY A 32 1.24 -14.85 16.57
C GLY A 32 0.13 -15.35 15.64
N ASP A 33 -0.56 -14.45 14.94
CA ASP A 33 -1.65 -14.76 14.01
C ASP A 33 -1.11 -14.78 12.58
N GLU A 34 -0.47 -15.89 12.25
CA GLU A 34 0.25 -16.08 10.99
C GLU A 34 -0.67 -15.98 9.77
N GLN A 35 -1.90 -16.51 9.86
CA GLN A 35 -2.88 -16.45 8.77
C GLN A 35 -3.29 -15.01 8.47
N LYS A 36 -3.55 -14.19 9.50
CA LYS A 36 -3.83 -12.76 9.30
C LYS A 36 -2.60 -12.00 8.80
N GLY A 37 -1.41 -12.32 9.32
CA GLY A 37 -0.15 -11.75 8.83
C GLY A 37 0.05 -11.97 7.33
N GLN A 38 -0.12 -13.22 6.88
CA GLN A 38 -0.02 -13.59 5.47
C GLN A 38 -1.06 -12.86 4.61
N PHE A 39 -2.32 -12.83 5.06
CA PHE A 39 -3.41 -12.16 4.34
C PHE A 39 -3.12 -10.67 4.17
N VAL A 40 -2.81 -9.96 5.26
CA VAL A 40 -2.51 -8.52 5.24
C VAL A 40 -1.26 -8.23 4.42
N GLY A 41 -0.26 -9.13 4.42
CA GLY A 41 0.97 -8.99 3.66
C GLY A 41 0.79 -9.05 2.13
N LEU A 42 -0.37 -9.50 1.64
CA LEU A 42 -0.68 -9.54 0.19
C LEU A 42 -1.33 -8.25 -0.32
N TRP A 43 -1.87 -7.41 0.55
CA TRP A 43 -2.51 -6.15 0.18
C TRP A 43 -1.60 -5.10 -0.49
N PRO A 44 -0.27 -5.02 -0.26
CA PRO A 44 0.56 -4.00 -0.90
C PRO A 44 0.52 -4.07 -2.43
N ALA A 45 0.53 -5.29 -2.98
CA ALA A 45 0.44 -5.50 -4.42
C ALA A 45 -0.92 -5.02 -4.97
N THR A 46 -2.00 -5.30 -4.27
CA THR A 46 -3.35 -4.85 -4.65
C THR A 46 -3.50 -3.33 -4.57
N ILE A 47 -3.00 -2.71 -3.49
CA ILE A 47 -3.05 -1.25 -3.30
C ILE A 47 -2.26 -0.54 -4.41
N LEU A 48 -1.05 -1.00 -4.70
CA LEU A 48 -0.23 -0.43 -5.77
C LEU A 48 -0.85 -0.65 -7.15
N GLY A 49 -1.35 -1.87 -7.42
CA GLY A 49 -2.04 -2.17 -8.67
C GLY A 49 -3.28 -1.32 -8.88
N PHE A 50 -4.09 -1.13 -7.83
CA PHE A 50 -5.26 -0.27 -7.88
C PHE A 50 -4.89 1.21 -8.10
N ALA A 51 -3.86 1.70 -7.41
CA ALA A 51 -3.35 3.04 -7.62
C ALA A 51 -2.80 3.27 -9.03
N ALA A 52 -2.10 2.27 -9.58
CA ALA A 52 -1.63 2.30 -10.97
C ALA A 52 -2.80 2.34 -11.96
N TYR A 53 -3.84 1.53 -11.72
CA TYR A 53 -5.06 1.55 -12.54
C TYR A 53 -5.75 2.92 -12.52
N LEU A 54 -5.93 3.52 -11.33
CA LEU A 54 -6.53 4.86 -11.23
C LEU A 54 -5.69 5.92 -11.93
N LYS A 55 -4.36 5.85 -11.80
CA LYS A 55 -3.44 6.76 -12.48
C LYS A 55 -3.53 6.63 -14.00
N LEU A 56 -3.58 5.40 -14.52
CA LEU A 56 -3.76 5.14 -15.96
C LEU A 56 -5.09 5.70 -16.48
N ASN A 57 -6.19 5.43 -15.76
CA ASN A 57 -7.52 5.91 -16.14
C ASN A 57 -7.67 7.45 -16.00
N GLN A 58 -6.87 8.10 -15.15
CA GLN A 58 -6.78 9.56 -15.12
C GLN A 58 -6.06 10.09 -16.38
N GLN A 59 -4.95 9.47 -16.78
CA GLN A 59 -4.20 9.86 -17.98
C GLN A 59 -5.03 9.68 -19.26
N GLU A 60 -5.78 8.58 -19.39
CA GLU A 60 -6.67 8.34 -20.55
C GLU A 60 -7.84 9.35 -20.66
N ARG A 61 -8.23 10.01 -19.57
CA ARG A 61 -9.32 11.01 -19.58
C ARG A 61 -8.86 12.43 -19.91
N GLU A 62 -7.56 12.67 -19.91
CA GLU A 62 -6.97 13.98 -20.19
C GLU A 62 -6.56 14.15 -21.67
N GLU A 63 -6.69 13.11 -22.51
CA GLU A 63 -6.58 13.16 -23.98
C GLU A 63 -7.95 13.21 -24.68
#